data_AF-A0A6I1FJL9-F1
#
_entry.id   AF-A0A6I1FJL9-F1
#
_cell.length_a   1.000
_cell.length_b   1.000
_cell.length_c   1.000
_cell.angle_alpha   90.00
_cell.angle_beta   90.00
_cell.angle_gamma   90.00
#
_symmetry.space_group_name_H-M   'P 1'
#
loop_
_entity.id
_entity.type
_entity.pdbx_description
1 polymer ?
#
loop_
_entity_poly.entity_id
_entity_poly.type
_entity_poly.pdbx_seq_one_letter_code
_entity_poly.pdbx_strand_id
1 'polypeptide(L)' 'MLLSEFMFIKKSISEHREDMYRLAKSKGPNHPEVLKASKQLDEQIITFQQMLMASQSKGNKDIS' A
#
# COMPACT_ATOMS: atom_id res chain seq x y z
N MET A 1 -2.38 -3.29 16.76
CA MET A 1 -2.66 -2.70 15.43
C MET A 1 -4.08 -2.21 15.49
N LEU A 2 -4.29 -0.92 15.29
CA LEU A 2 -5.65 -0.35 15.30
C LEU A 2 -6.26 -0.55 13.91
N LEU A 3 -7.53 -0.97 13.85
CA LEU A 3 -8.28 -1.13 12.59
C LEU A 3 -8.28 0.16 11.76
N SER A 4 -8.22 1.32 12.41
CA SER A 4 -8.13 2.63 11.78
C SER A 4 -6.87 2.81 10.93
N GLU A 5 -5.71 2.40 11.43
CA GLU A 5 -4.43 2.49 10.72
C GLU A 5 -4.43 1.59 9.49
N PHE A 6 -5.00 0.39 9.63
CA PHE A 6 -5.18 -0.56 8.53
C PHE A 6 -6.08 0.01 7.42
N MET A 7 -7.23 0.59 7.79
CA MET A 7 -8.17 1.20 6.86
C MET A 7 -7.57 2.43 6.17
N PHE A 8 -6.77 3.23 6.91
CA PHE A 8 -6.08 4.38 6.37
C PHE A 8 -5.07 3.98 5.27
N ILE A 9 -4.22 2.98 5.54
CA ILE A 9 -3.23 2.52 4.57
C ILE A 9 -3.90 1.92 3.34
N LYS A 10 -4.96 1.11 3.53
CA LYS A 10 -5.74 0.57 2.41
C LYS A 10 -6.30 1.67 1.52
N LYS A 11 -6.87 2.72 2.12
CA LYS A 11 -7.41 3.88 1.37
C LYS A 11 -6.30 4.62 0.63
N SER A 12 -5.17 4.88 1.29
CA SER A 12 -4.03 5.57 0.68
C SER A 12 -3.48 4.81 -0.53
N ILE A 13 -3.37 3.48 -0.46
CA ILE A 13 -2.97 2.64 -1.60
C ILE A 13 -3.93 2.80 -2.79
N SER A 14 -5.24 2.85 -2.54
CA SER A 14 -6.24 3.05 -3.60
C SER A 14 -6.12 4.42 -4.26
N GLU A 15 -5.95 5.49 -3.48
CA GLU A 15 -5.78 6.85 -3.99
C GLU A 15 -4.47 6.98 -4.79
N HIS A 16 -3.35 6.45 -4.27
CA HIS A 16 -2.08 6.49 -4.98
C HIS A 16 -2.10 5.72 -6.30
N ARG A 17 -2.83 4.60 -6.38
CA ARG A 17 -3.02 3.87 -7.64
C ARG A 17 -3.69 4.76 -8.68
N GLU A 18 -4.76 5.44 -8.30
CA GLU A 18 -5.49 6.33 -9.21
C GLU A 18 -4.61 7.49 -9.70
N ASP A 19 -3.86 8.11 -8.79
CA ASP A 19 -2.94 9.20 -9.13
C ASP A 19 -1.82 8.73 -10.05
N MET A 20 -1.25 7.55 -9.79
CA MET A 20 -0.24 6.94 -10.67
C MET A 20 -0.82 6.67 -12.07
N TYR A 21 -2.06 6.17 -12.18
CA TYR A 21 -2.72 5.97 -13.46
C TYR A 21 -2.91 7.28 -14.22
N ARG A 22 -3.38 8.33 -13.55
CA ARG A 22 -3.55 9.67 -14.14
C ARG A 22 -2.20 10.24 -14.61
N LEU A 23 -1.16 10.09 -13.80
CA LEU A 23 0.19 10.56 -14.10
C LEU A 23 0.80 9.78 -15.28
N ALA A 24 0.67 8.46 -15.30
CA ALA A 24 1.13 7.60 -16.39
C ALA A 24 0.40 7.90 -17.71
N LYS A 25 -0.90 8.17 -17.65
CA LYS A 25 -1.68 8.59 -18.81
C LYS A 25 -1.22 9.95 -19.37
N SER A 26 -0.81 10.87 -18.50
CA SER A 26 -0.36 12.21 -18.90
C SER A 26 1.08 12.28 -19.38
N LYS A 27 2.01 11.56 -18.71
CA LYS A 27 3.47 11.70 -18.93
C LYS A 27 4.11 10.46 -19.56
N GLY A 28 3.36 9.37 -19.68
CA GLY A 28 3.85 8.07 -20.11
C GLY A 28 4.35 7.20 -18.95
N PRO A 29 4.28 5.87 -19.07
CA PRO A 29 4.58 4.94 -17.99
C PRO A 29 6.07 4.96 -17.55
N ASN A 30 6.98 5.36 -18.43
CA ASN A 30 8.41 5.38 -18.16
C ASN A 30 8.92 6.76 -17.66
N HIS A 31 8.01 7.72 -17.45
CA HIS A 31 8.41 9.03 -16.96
C HIS A 31 9.00 8.91 -15.55
N PRO A 32 10.09 9.62 -15.20
CA PRO A 32 10.75 9.50 -13.90
C PRO A 32 9.81 9.68 -12.69
N GLU A 33 8.85 10.60 -12.80
CA GLU A 33 7.84 10.82 -11.76
C GLU A 33 6.87 9.63 -11.61
N VAL A 34 6.53 8.94 -12.69
CA VAL A 34 5.66 7.75 -12.66
C VAL A 34 6.41 6.59 -12.01
N LEU A 35 7.68 6.41 -12.34
CA LEU A 35 8.54 5.40 -11.71
C LEU A 35 8.70 5.67 -10.20
N LYS A 36 8.86 6.94 -9.81
CA LYS A 36 8.93 7.34 -8.39
C LYS A 36 7.61 7.02 -7.67
N ALA A 37 6.47 7.38 -8.26
CA ALA A 37 5.15 7.09 -7.71
C ALA A 37 4.90 5.58 -7.58
N SER A 38 5.32 4.78 -8.59
CA SER A 38 5.25 3.32 -8.54
C SER A 38 6.03 2.75 -7.36
N LYS A 39 7.28 3.22 -7.14
CA LYS A 39 8.09 2.76 -6.02
C LYS A 39 7.46 3.09 -4.66
N GLN A 40 6.89 4.28 -4.52
CA GLN A 40 6.19 4.67 -3.29
C GLN A 40 4.95 3.82 -3.02
N LEU A 41 4.19 3.49 -4.08
CA LEU A 41 3.05 2.59 -3.98
C LEU A 41 3.48 1.18 -3.57
N ASP A 42 4.58 0.66 -4.12
CA ASP A 42 5.13 -0.64 -3.75
C ASP A 42 5.52 -0.70 -2.26
N GLU A 43 6.19 0.35 -1.76
CA GLU A 43 6.55 0.47 -0.33
C GLU A 43 5.29 0.44 0.57
N GLN A 44 4.24 1.16 0.20
CA GLN A 44 2.96 1.15 0.93
C GLN A 44 2.29 -0.23 0.93
N ILE A 45 2.33 -0.94 -0.20
CA ILE A 45 1.78 -2.30 -0.31
C ILE A 45 2.56 -3.27 0.58
N ILE A 46 3.89 -3.18 0.59
CA ILE A 46 4.74 -4.02 1.45
C ILE A 46 4.42 -3.75 2.93
N THR A 47 4.32 -2.49 3.36
CA THR A 47 3.93 -2.15 4.74
C THR A 47 2.57 -2.75 5.09
N PHE A 48 1.58 -2.63 4.20
CA PHE A 48 0.26 -3.21 4.41
C PHE A 48 0.30 -4.74 4.55
N GLN A 49 1.09 -5.43 3.73
CA GLN A 49 1.29 -6.87 3.82
C GLN A 49 1.96 -7.29 5.13
N GLN A 50 2.98 -6.57 5.57
CA GLN A 50 3.65 -6.81 6.86
C GLN A 50 2.67 -6.64 8.03
N MET A 51 1.80 -5.63 7.97
CA MET A 51 0.75 -5.42 8.97
C MET A 51 -0.28 -6.56 8.97
N LEU A 52 -0.71 -7.03 7.79
CA LEU A 52 -1.58 -8.21 7.67
C LEU A 52 -0.94 -9.44 8.32
N MET A 53 0.33 -9.72 8.01
CA MET A 53 1.06 -10.85 8.59
C MET A 53 1.20 -10.74 10.11
N ALA A 54 1.51 -9.54 10.62
CA ALA A 54 1.63 -9.28 12.06
C ALA A 54 0.29 -9.41 12.81
N SER A 55 -0.84 -9.11 12.15
CA SER A 55 -2.16 -9.32 12.73
C SER A 55 -2.57 -10.80 12.79
N GLN A 56 -2.20 -11.59 11.77
CA GLN A 56 -2.49 -13.02 11.72
C GLN A 56 -1.66 -13.83 12.73
N SER A 57 -0.40 -13.44 12.98
CA SER A 57 0.45 -14.11 13.97
C SER A 57 0.02 -13.88 15.42
N LYS A 58 -0.72 -12.80 15.71
CA LYS A 58 -1.30 -12.53 17.04
C LYS A 58 -2.54 -13.38 17.32
N GLY A 59 -3.36 -13.71 16.32
CA GLY A 59 -4.53 -14.57 16.51
C GLY A 59 -4.21 -16.04 16.79
N ASN A 60 -2.98 -16.48 16.50
CA ASN A 60 -2.58 -17.89 16.63
C ASN A 60 -1.87 -18.22 17.96
N LYS A 61 -1.64 -17.23 18.83
CA LYS A 61 -0.99 -17.42 20.14
C LYS A 61 -1.96 -17.60 21.31
N ASP A 62 -3.26 -17.39 21.08
CA ASP A 62 -4.29 -17.46 22.12
C ASP A 62 -5.05 -18.80 22.13
N ILE A 63 -4.60 -19.81 21.35
CA ILE A 63 -5.25 -21.13 21.22
C ILE A 63 -4.26 -22.29 21.51
N SER A 64 -3.30 -22.11 22.41
CA SER A 64 -2.45 -23.21 22.91
C SER A 64 -2.19 -23.08 24.40
#